data_AF-A0AAN0LWZ2-F1
#
_entry.id   AF-A0AAN0LWZ2-F1
#
_cell.length_a   1.000
_cell.length_b   1.000
_cell.length_c   1.000
_cell.angle_alpha   90.00
_cell.angle_beta   90.00
_cell.angle_gamma   90.00
#
_symmetry.space_group_name_H-M   'P 1'
#
loop_
_entity.id
_entity.type
_entity.pdbx_description
1 polymer ?
#
loop_
_entity_poly.entity_id
_entity_poly.type
_entity_poly.pdbx_seq_one_letter_code
_entity_poly.pdbx_strand_id
1 'polypeptide(L)'
;MFGINLKYNYPFIAAMIGSSVAIVISVGFGLMANSIGVGGLPGFLSFNIDRWPLFFIIALVVIVVPFVITVAYGRKVEGNAK
;
A
#
# COMPACT_ATOMS: atom_id res chain seq x y z
N MET A 1 8.00 7.91 -0.36
CA MET A 1 8.10 7.03 -1.55
C MET A 1 9.45 7.12 -2.24
N PHE A 2 10.04 8.31 -2.37
CA PHE A 2 11.33 8.51 -3.05
C PHE A 2 12.53 8.43 -2.08
N GLY A 3 13.73 8.22 -2.62
CA GLY A 3 14.96 8.02 -1.85
C GLY A 3 15.51 6.60 -2.02
N ILE A 4 15.70 5.88 -0.91
CA ILE A 4 16.28 4.52 -0.91
C ILE A 4 15.49 3.55 -1.80
N ASN A 5 14.19 3.79 -1.99
CA ASN A 5 13.35 2.95 -2.83
C ASN A 5 13.68 3.05 -4.33
N LEU A 6 14.13 4.22 -4.82
CA LEU A 6 14.57 4.41 -6.21
C LEU A 6 16.00 3.91 -6.43
N LYS A 7 16.86 3.93 -5.39
CA LYS A 7 18.22 3.40 -5.50
C LYS A 7 18.23 1.92 -5.90
N TYR A 8 17.27 1.16 -5.39
CA TYR A 8 17.18 -0.28 -5.63
C TYR A 8 16.08 -0.69 -6.61
N ASN A 9 15.19 0.23 -7.02
CA ASN A 9 14.05 0.05 -7.93
C ASN A 9 12.99 -1.01 -7.55
N TYR A 10 13.39 -2.17 -7.03
CA TYR A 10 12.49 -3.25 -6.60
C TYR A 10 11.49 -2.84 -5.50
N PRO A 11 11.85 -2.08 -4.44
CA PRO A 11 10.87 -1.70 -3.43
C PRO A 11 9.90 -0.64 -3.96
N PHE A 12 10.31 0.15 -4.95
CA PHE A 12 9.45 1.13 -5.61
C PHE A 12 8.36 0.44 -6.45
N ILE A 13 8.75 -0.55 -7.25
CA ILE A 13 7.79 -1.34 -8.05
C ILE A 13 6.85 -2.13 -7.14
N ALA A 14 7.38 -2.74 -6.07
CA ALA A 14 6.57 -3.42 -5.07
C ALA A 14 5.51 -2.48 -4.46
N ALA A 15 5.90 -1.25 -4.09
CA ALA A 15 4.99 -0.23 -3.58
C ALA A 15 3.91 0.14 -4.60
N MET A 16 4.25 0.33 -5.88
CA MET A 16 3.27 0.63 -6.93
C MET A 16 2.23 -0.49 -7.09
N ILE A 17 2.67 -1.75 -7.06
CA ILE A 17 1.77 -2.91 -7.14
C ILE A 17 0.86 -2.98 -5.91
N GLY A 18 1.41 -2.75 -4.71
CA GLY A 18 0.62 -2.67 -3.48
C GLY A 18 -0.48 -1.62 -3.55
N SER A 19 -0.14 -0.43 -4.06
CA SER A 19 -1.10 0.68 -4.23
C SER A 19 -2.18 0.37 -5.28
N SER A 20 -1.84 -0.25 -6.41
CA SER A 20 -2.82 -0.58 -7.45
C SER A 20 -3.83 -1.64 -6.96
N VAL A 21 -3.35 -2.68 -6.28
CA VAL A 21 -4.22 -3.72 -5.69
C VAL A 21 -5.16 -3.11 -4.64
N ALA A 22 -4.64 -2.27 -3.74
CA ALA A 22 -5.46 -1.63 -2.73
C ALA A 22 -6.52 -0.69 -3.33
N ILE A 23 -6.19 0.05 -4.40
CA ILE A 23 -7.16 0.89 -5.13
C ILE A 23 -8.26 0.05 -5.75
N VAL A 24 -7.93 -1.05 -6.43
CA VAL A 24 -8.94 -1.92 -7.07
C VAL A 24 -9.89 -2.49 -6.02
N ILE A 25 -9.36 -2.94 -4.88
CA ILE A 25 -10.17 -3.43 -3.76
C ILE A 25 -11.04 -2.29 -3.19
N SER A 26 -10.46 -1.13 -2.91
CA SER A 26 -11.18 0.02 -2.36
C SER A 26 -12.35 0.46 -3.24
N VAL A 27 -12.14 0.55 -4.55
CA VAL A 27 -13.18 0.90 -5.52
C VAL A 27 -14.22 -0.21 -5.65
N GLY A 28 -13.79 -1.48 -5.72
CA GLY A 28 -14.69 -2.63 -5.84
C GLY A 28 -15.65 -2.78 -4.65
N PHE A 29 -15.21 -2.43 -3.44
CA PHE A 29 -16.07 -2.41 -2.25
C PHE A 29 -16.81 -1.08 -2.05
N GLY A 30 -16.62 -0.07 -2.91
CA GLY A 30 -17.29 1.23 -2.83
C GLY A 30 -16.82 2.10 -1.66
N LEU A 31 -15.58 1.96 -1.23
CA LEU A 31 -15.00 2.81 -0.19
C LEU A 31 -14.70 4.19 -0.78
N MET A 32 -15.66 5.11 -0.66
CA MET A 32 -15.57 6.49 -1.13
C MET A 32 -15.36 7.46 0.03
N ALA A 33 -14.48 8.45 -0.14
CA ALA A 33 -14.24 9.50 0.83
C ALA A 33 -15.37 10.54 0.79
N ASN A 34 -15.83 10.99 1.96
CA ASN A 34 -16.90 12.01 2.07
C ASN A 34 -16.41 13.43 1.75
N SER A 35 -15.10 13.65 1.75
CA SER A 35 -14.47 14.97 1.57
C SER A 35 -13.03 14.78 1.08
N ILE A 36 -12.35 15.90 0.80
CA ILE A 36 -10.91 15.89 0.49
C ILE A 36 -10.19 15.16 1.62
N GLY A 37 -9.52 14.07 1.27
CA GLY A 37 -8.89 13.18 2.22
C GLY A 37 -7.79 13.87 3.02
N VAL A 38 -7.68 13.58 4.31
CA VAL A 38 -6.54 14.01 5.13
C VAL A 38 -5.37 13.08 4.82
N GLY A 39 -4.20 13.64 4.52
CA GLY A 39 -3.01 12.86 4.17
C GLY A 39 -2.46 12.05 5.36
N GLY A 40 -1.92 10.87 5.06
CA GLY A 40 -1.19 10.03 6.03
C GLY A 40 -2.08 9.11 6.87
N LEU A 41 -1.61 8.77 8.07
CA LEU A 41 -2.34 7.98 9.07
C LEU A 41 -3.78 8.48 9.37
N PRO A 42 -4.07 9.80 9.44
CA PRO A 42 -5.44 10.28 9.70
C PRO A 42 -6.42 10.12 8.51
N GLY A 43 -6.02 9.48 7.40
CA GLY A 43 -6.88 9.29 6.23
C GLY A 43 -8.19 8.53 6.47
N PHE A 44 -8.30 7.75 7.56
CA PHE A 44 -9.55 7.07 7.92
C PHE A 44 -10.67 8.06 8.32
N LEU A 45 -10.31 9.26 8.81
CA LEU A 45 -11.28 10.31 9.19
C LEU A 45 -12.03 10.87 7.99
N SER A 46 -11.56 10.60 6.77
CA SER A 46 -12.21 11.03 5.54
C SER A 46 -13.37 10.12 5.10
N PHE A 47 -13.63 9.05 5.85
CA PHE A 47 -14.69 8.07 5.60
C PHE A 47 -15.73 8.07 6.72
N ASN A 48 -16.95 7.63 6.41
CA ASN A 48 -17.99 7.38 7.43
C ASN A 48 -17.52 6.32 8.43
N ILE A 49 -17.95 6.47 9.68
CA ILE A 49 -17.61 5.57 10.80
C ILE A 49 -17.94 4.11 10.45
N ASP A 50 -19.04 3.86 9.76
CA ASP A 50 -19.47 2.51 9.32
C ASP A 50 -18.46 1.84 8.37
N ARG A 51 -17.63 2.64 7.69
CA ARG A 51 -16.65 2.19 6.69
C ARG A 51 -15.23 2.12 7.23
N TRP A 52 -14.99 2.54 8.48
CA TRP A 52 -13.67 2.45 9.11
C TRP A 52 -13.11 1.02 9.14
N PRO A 53 -13.89 -0.03 9.46
CA PRO A 53 -13.36 -1.41 9.43
C PRO A 53 -12.83 -1.79 8.05
N LEU A 54 -13.55 -1.43 6.99
CA LEU A 54 -13.15 -1.71 5.61
C LEU A 54 -11.89 -0.93 5.22
N PHE A 55 -11.76 0.33 5.66
CA PHE A 55 -10.55 1.13 5.48
C PHE A 55 -9.33 0.44 6.11
N PHE A 56 -9.43 -0.03 7.36
CA PHE A 56 -8.31 -0.70 8.03
C PHE A 56 -7.91 -2.01 7.35
N ILE A 57 -8.87 -2.76 6.80
CA ILE A 57 -8.58 -3.96 6.01
C ILE A 57 -7.79 -3.59 4.74
N ILE A 58 -8.21 -2.57 4.02
CA ILE A 58 -7.52 -2.11 2.80
C ILE A 58 -6.13 -1.54 3.14
N ALA A 59 -6.00 -0.81 4.25
CA ALA A 59 -4.74 -0.30 4.75
C ALA A 59 -3.78 -1.46 5.13
N LEU A 60 -4.30 -2.56 5.68
CA LEU A 60 -3.50 -3.76 5.93
C LEU A 60 -2.97 -4.35 4.61
N VAL A 61 -3.82 -4.47 3.59
CA VAL A 61 -3.42 -4.96 2.27
C VAL A 61 -2.33 -4.09 1.66
N VAL A 62 -2.44 -2.75 1.77
CA VAL A 62 -1.45 -1.81 1.23
C VAL A 62 -0.10 -1.90 1.93
N ILE A 63 -0.03 -2.43 3.16
CA ILE A 63 1.22 -2.68 3.88
C ILE A 63 1.75 -4.08 3.54
N VAL A 64 0.90 -5.10 3.62
CA VAL A 64 1.30 -6.51 3.50
C VAL A 64 1.77 -6.84 2.09
N VAL A 65 1.05 -6.41 1.05
CA VAL A 65 1.39 -6.73 -0.35
C VAL A 65 2.79 -6.22 -0.74
N PRO A 66 3.11 -4.91 -0.60
CA PRO A 66 4.44 -4.44 -0.96
C PRO A 66 5.51 -4.99 -0.02
N PHE A 67 5.22 -5.23 1.26
CA PHE A 67 6.17 -5.86 2.17
C PHE A 67 6.56 -7.27 1.72
N VAL A 68 5.59 -8.12 1.40
CA VAL A 68 5.82 -9.50 0.93
C VAL A 68 6.61 -9.51 -0.38
N ILE A 69 6.23 -8.67 -1.35
CA ILE A 69 6.94 -8.56 -2.63
C ILE A 69 8.37 -8.07 -2.40
N THR A 70 8.56 -7.04 -1.57
CA THR A 70 9.88 -6.45 -1.30
C THR A 70 10.81 -7.44 -0.59
N VAL A 71 10.31 -8.19 0.40
CA VAL A 71 11.11 -9.18 1.12
C VAL A 71 11.45 -10.38 0.22
N ALA A 72 10.49 -10.86 -0.57
CA ALA A 72 10.72 -11.97 -1.49
C ALA A 72 11.77 -11.62 -2.56
N TYR A 73 11.66 -10.43 -3.16
CA TYR A 73 12.65 -9.95 -4.14
C TYR A 73 13.99 -9.58 -3.49
N GLY A 74 13.97 -8.92 -2.33
CA GLY A 74 15.18 -8.52 -1.61
C GLY A 74 16.06 -9.73 -1.25
N ARG A 75 15.45 -10.80 -0.73
CA ARG A 75 16.18 -12.05 -0.43
C ARG A 75 16.79 -12.70 -1.67
N LYS A 76 16.13 -12.60 -2.83
CA LYS A 76 16.63 -13.14 -4.09
C LYS A 76 17.78 -12.29 -4.66
N VAL A 77 17.71 -10.97 -4.53
CA VAL A 77 18.75 -10.04 -4.96
C VAL A 77 20.01 -10.18 -4.10
N GLU A 78 19.88 -10.24 -2.77
CA GLU A 78 21.02 -10.46 -1.87
C GLU A 78 21.62 -11.87 -2.02
N GLY A 79 20.80 -12.88 -2.36
CA GLY A 79 21.27 -14.24 -2.63
C GLY A 79 22.07 -14.39 -3.93
N ASN A 80 21.83 -13.53 -4.93
CA ASN A 80 22.56 -13.50 -6.21
C ASN A 80 23.81 -12.60 -6.18
N ALA A 81 23.99 -11.82 -5.10
CA ALA A 81 25.14 -10.95 -4.90
C ALA A 81 26.28 -11.61 -4.10
N LYS A 82 26.09 -12.87 -3.68
CA LYS A 82 27.14 -13.76 -3.17
C LYS A 82 27.61 -14.68 -4.30
#